data_AF-A0A060XJT7-F1
#
_entry.id   AF-A0A060XJT7-F1
#
_cell.length_a   1.000
_cell.length_b   1.000
_cell.length_c   1.000
_cell.angle_alpha   90.00
_cell.angle_beta   90.00
_cell.angle_gamma   90.00
#
_symmetry.space_group_name_H-M   'P 1'
#
loop_
_entity.id
_entity.type
_entity.pdbx_description
1 polymer ?
#
loop_
_entity_poly.entity_id
_entity_poly.type
_entity_poly.pdbx_seq_one_letter_code
_entity_poly.pdbx_strand_id
1 'polypeptide(L)' 'MCNSQAELLWDLIANKNGYFYIAGNAKQMPTAVCDALKEGFQSQGGVSSAEADEMLVAMERAGRFQSETWS' A
#
# COMPACT_ATOMS: atom_id res chain seq x y z
N MET A 1 11.53 11.71 -10.21
CA MET A 1 12.20 11.46 -8.92
C MET A 1 12.20 9.95 -8.72
N CYS A 2 13.36 9.33 -8.49
CA CYS A 2 13.44 7.89 -8.24
C CYS A 2 12.79 7.61 -6.87
N ASN A 3 11.69 6.86 -6.86
CA ASN A 3 10.97 6.51 -5.63
C ASN A 3 11.72 5.34 -4.97
N SER A 4 12.84 5.62 -4.31
CA SER A 4 13.87 4.64 -3.89
C SER A 4 13.35 3.50 -3.00
N GLN A 5 12.16 3.65 -2.42
CA GLN A 5 11.55 2.68 -1.52
C GLN A 5 10.46 1.83 -2.22
N ALA A 6 10.05 2.17 -3.45
CA ALA A 6 8.97 1.48 -4.14
C ALA A 6 9.34 0.02 -4.46
N GLU A 7 10.57 -0.23 -4.89
CA GLU A 7 11.08 -1.59 -5.17
C GLU A 7 11.07 -2.45 -3.90
N LEU A 8 11.57 -1.90 -2.78
CA LEU A 8 11.54 -2.57 -1.48
C LEU A 8 10.10 -2.84 -1.00
N LEU A 9 9.22 -1.85 -1.15
CA LEU A 9 7.81 -1.98 -0.81
C LEU A 9 7.15 -3.10 -1.61
N TRP A 10 7.37 -3.12 -2.93
CA TRP A 10 6.85 -4.18 -3.79
C TRP A 10 7.37 -5.56 -3.37
N ASP A 11 8.68 -5.71 -3.15
CA ASP A 11 9.26 -6.98 -2.72
C ASP A 11 8.67 -7.45 -1.38
N LEU A 12 8.52 -6.54 -0.41
CA LEU A 12 7.92 -6.85 0.88
C LEU A 12 6.46 -7.30 0.73
N ILE A 13 5.65 -6.61 -0.09
CA ILE A 13 4.22 -6.89 -0.22
C ILE A 13 3.95 -8.13 -1.09
N ALA A 14 4.56 -8.19 -2.28
CA ALA A 14 4.27 -9.20 -3.29
C ALA A 14 5.00 -10.53 -3.03
N ASN A 15 6.27 -10.48 -2.63
CA ASN A 15 7.10 -11.69 -2.52
C ASN A 15 7.20 -12.21 -1.09
N LYS A 16 7.11 -11.32 -0.08
CA LYS A 16 7.39 -11.66 1.33
C LYS A 16 6.16 -11.68 2.23
N ASN A 17 4.97 -11.45 1.69
CA ASN A 17 3.72 -11.35 2.47
C ASN A 17 3.83 -10.37 3.66
N GLY A 18 4.50 -9.25 3.44
CA GLY A 18 4.69 -8.21 4.45
C GLY A 18 3.37 -7.63 4.96
N TYR A 19 3.47 -7.03 6.15
CA TYR A 19 2.37 -6.32 6.80
C TYR A 19 2.59 -4.81 6.68
N PHE A 20 1.51 -4.08 6.46
CA PHE A 20 1.52 -2.64 6.29
C PHE A 20 0.54 -2.00 7.27
N TYR A 21 1.03 -1.07 8.08
CA TYR A 21 0.27 -0.40 9.13
C TYR A 21 0.31 1.11 8.93
N ILE A 22 -0.85 1.74 9.04
CA ILE A 22 -0.99 3.19 9.04
C ILE A 22 -1.50 3.61 10.41
N ALA A 23 -0.86 4.59 11.05
CA ALA A 23 -1.36 5.20 12.28
C ALA A 23 -1.12 6.71 12.29
N GLY A 24 -2.12 7.49 12.70
CA GLY A 24 -1.99 8.96 12.73
C GLY A 24 -3.30 9.74 12.63
N ASN A 25 -3.20 11.06 12.45
CA ASN A 25 -4.39 11.91 12.27
C ASN A 25 -5.06 11.63 10.91
N ALA A 26 -6.37 11.38 10.93
CA ALA A 26 -7.15 10.87 9.81
C ALA A 26 -7.48 11.89 8.71
N LYS A 27 -7.17 13.18 8.87
CA LYS A 27 -7.71 14.23 7.98
C LYS A 27 -7.42 14.04 6.49
N GLN A 28 -6.19 13.71 6.12
CA GLN A 28 -5.79 13.44 4.71
C GLN A 28 -4.73 12.35 4.57
N MET A 29 -4.15 11.89 5.69
CA MET A 29 -3.02 10.97 5.68
C MET A 29 -3.37 9.57 5.18
N PRO A 30 -4.49 8.92 5.58
CA PRO A 30 -4.76 7.53 5.19
C PRO A 30 -4.97 7.39 3.67
N THR A 31 -5.76 8.28 3.07
CA THR A 31 -6.03 8.27 1.63
C THR A 31 -4.76 8.49 0.83
N ALA A 32 -3.97 9.51 1.17
CA ALA A 32 -2.74 9.82 0.45
C ALA A 32 -1.69 8.69 0.53
N VAL A 33 -1.60 8.00 1.68
CA VAL A 33 -0.71 6.85 1.85
C VAL A 33 -1.20 5.65 1.03
N CYS A 34 -2.51 5.38 1.01
CA CYS A 34 -3.08 4.32 0.17
C CYS A 34 -2.85 4.58 -1.33
N ASP A 35 -2.99 5.83 -1.78
CA ASP A 35 -2.76 6.18 -3.18
C ASP A 35 -1.28 6.00 -3.56
N ALA A 36 -0.35 6.46 -2.72
CA ALA A 36 1.09 6.24 -2.93
C ALA A 36 1.47 4.74 -2.92
N LEU A 37 0.81 3.94 -2.09
CA LEU A 37 1.00 2.49 -2.04
C LEU A 37 0.56 1.83 -3.35
N LYS A 38 -0.61 2.22 -3.89
CA LYS A 38 -1.10 1.73 -5.19
C LYS A 38 -0.23 2.17 -6.35
N GLU A 39 0.32 3.38 -6.33
CA GLU A 39 1.31 3.83 -7.32
C GLU A 39 2.59 2.98 -7.26
N GLY A 40 3.02 2.60 -6.04
CA GLY A 40 4.10 1.64 -5.84
C GLY A 40 3.82 0.29 -6.49
N PHE A 41 2.61 -0.25 -6.32
CA PHE A 41 2.20 -1.51 -6.96
C PHE A 41 2.23 -1.41 -8.48
N GLN A 42 1.65 -0.37 -9.05
CA GLN A 42 1.61 -0.18 -10.50
C GLN A 42 3.00 0.00 -11.10
N SER A 43 3.85 0.83 -10.47
CA SER A 43 5.18 1.15 -11.00
C SER A 43 6.17 -0.01 -10.95
N GLN A 44 6.14 -0.84 -9.90
CA GLN A 44 7.09 -1.94 -9.73
C GLN A 44 6.53 -3.29 -10.17
N GLY A 45 5.24 -3.51 -9.96
CA GLY A 45 4.55 -4.75 -10.32
C GLY A 45 4.02 -4.78 -11.74
N GLY A 46 3.93 -3.64 -12.42
CA GLY A 46 3.34 -3.55 -13.75
C GLY A 46 1.84 -3.86 -13.78
N VAL A 47 1.18 -3.81 -12.61
CA VAL A 47 -0.25 -4.08 -12.47
C VAL A 47 -1.07 -2.86 -12.87
N SER A 48 -2.29 -3.08 -13.32
CA SER A 48 -3.26 -2.01 -13.58
C SER A 48 -3.76 -1.37 -12.28
N SER A 49 -4.41 -0.19 -12.38
CA SER A 49 -5.03 0.44 -11.21
C SER A 49 -6.08 -0.45 -10.55
N ALA A 50 -6.86 -1.21 -11.32
CA ALA A 50 -7.88 -2.11 -10.78
C ALA A 50 -7.23 -3.26 -10.01
N GLU A 51 -6.16 -3.85 -10.54
CA GLU A 51 -5.38 -4.88 -9.85
C GLU A 51 -4.72 -4.32 -8.58
N ALA A 52 -4.21 -3.08 -8.60
CA ALA A 52 -3.65 -2.44 -7.42
C ALA A 52 -4.69 -2.23 -6.31
N ASP A 53 -5.94 -1.88 -6.67
CA ASP A 53 -7.07 -1.82 -5.73
C ASP A 53 -7.40 -3.19 -5.16
N GLU A 54 -7.49 -4.22 -6.01
CA GLU A 54 -7.75 -5.60 -5.58
C GLU A 54 -6.65 -6.13 -4.64
N MET A 55 -5.39 -5.81 -4.92
CA MET A 55 -4.26 -6.17 -4.05
C MET A 55 -4.40 -5.55 -2.66
N LEU A 56 -4.75 -4.27 -2.57
CA LEU A 56 -4.94 -3.58 -1.29
C LEU A 56 -6.09 -4.22 -0.50
N VAL A 57 -7.22 -4.50 -1.16
CA VAL A 57 -8.37 -5.19 -0.55
C VAL A 57 -8.00 -6.61 -0.09
N ALA A 58 -7.20 -7.34 -0.87
CA ALA A 58 -6.74 -8.66 -0.50
C ALA A 58 -5.80 -8.62 0.72
N MET A 59 -4.93 -7.61 0.83
CA MET A 59 -4.09 -7.40 2.01
C MET A 59 -4.92 -7.12 3.25
N GLU A 60 -5.93 -6.26 3.16
CA GLU A 60 -6.84 -5.94 4.27
C GLU A 60 -7.61 -7.18 4.74
N ARG A 61 -8.18 -7.94 3.81
CA ARG A 61 -8.88 -9.21 4.12
C ARG A 61 -7.97 -10.26 4.75
N ALA A 62 -6.70 -10.29 4.37
CA ALA A 62 -5.69 -11.16 4.97
C ALA A 62 -5.17 -10.65 6.32
N GLY A 63 -5.63 -9.49 6.81
CA GLY A 63 -5.14 -8.85 8.02
C GLY A 63 -3.73 -8.27 7.90
N ARG A 64 -3.20 -8.18 6.67
CA ARG A 64 -1.86 -7.67 6.37
C ARG A 64 -1.83 -6.17 6.07
N PHE A 65 -2.98 -5.54 5.94
CA PHE A 65 -3.12 -4.09 5.90
C PHE A 65 -4.04 -3.64 7.03
N GLN A 66 -3.60 -2.68 7.84
CA GLN A 66 -4.38 -2.13 8.94
C GLN A 66 -4.17 -0.61 9.03
N SER A 67 -5.23 0.13 9.35
CA SER A 67 -5.18 1.58 9.49
C SER A 67 -5.86 2.01 10.79
N GLU A 68 -5.08 2.48 11.76
CA GLU A 68 -5.55 3.01 13.04
C GLU A 68 -5.37 4.54 13.10
N THR A 69 -6.38 5.28 12.64
CA THR A 69 -6.30 6.74 12.52
C THR A 69 -7.34 7.45 13.37
N TRP A 70 -6.96 8.59 13.97
CA TRP A 70 -7.78 9.37 14.89
C TRP A 70 -8.07 10.78 14.36
N SER A 71 -9.17 11.42 14.79
CA SER A 71 -9.51 12.82 14.41
C SER A 71 -8.95 13.84 15.38
#